data_AF-A0A150GKJ6-F1
#
_entry.id   AF-A0A150GKJ6-F1
#
_cell.length_a   1.000
_cell.length_b   1.000
_cell.length_c   1.000
_cell.angle_alpha   90.00
_cell.angle_beta   90.00
_cell.angle_gamma   90.00
#
_symmetry.space_group_name_H-M   'P 1'
#
loop_
_entity.id
_entity.type
_entity.pdbx_description
1 polymer ?
#
loop_
_entity_poly.entity_id
_entity_poly.type
_entity_poly.pdbx_seq_one_letter_code
_entity_poly.pdbx_strand_id
1 'polypeptide(L)'
;MPAFASGVLYKGSFCTPILGVWTKVDIKIKNNYEVVATFMCQGAMYTFHMMKWAKTCGTVQAATSSFDYFANLLMAKFSERSDFGTKTVEMVDGAEVTITRRTPEQILNVIKYATMEVFTCTECIIQKYRRSVLDYAVFHRARGKHNTYEQYIHLVACHCLTHSNFHAPNVDYPLVDFCIDEQVFRPDALTGMVAVPESAVQEEE
;
A
#
# COMPACT_ATOMS: atom_id res chain seq x y z
N MET A 1 -16.70 -17.63 -0.72
CA MET A 1 -17.38 -16.88 -1.80
C MET A 1 -16.58 -17.03 -3.07
N PRO A 2 -17.18 -17.37 -4.22
CA PRO A 2 -16.43 -17.52 -5.46
C PRO A 2 -15.98 -16.13 -5.94
N ALA A 3 -14.67 -15.98 -6.13
CA ALA A 3 -14.08 -14.79 -6.75
C ALA A 3 -14.52 -14.75 -8.22
N PHE A 4 -15.53 -13.95 -8.56
CA PHE A 4 -15.77 -13.61 -9.95
C PHE A 4 -14.47 -13.05 -10.52
N ALA A 5 -13.99 -13.65 -11.61
CA ALA A 5 -12.79 -13.21 -12.30
C ALA A 5 -12.97 -11.75 -12.70
N SER A 6 -12.39 -10.85 -11.91
CA SER A 6 -12.51 -9.41 -12.15
C SER A 6 -11.82 -9.11 -13.47
N GLY A 7 -12.61 -8.78 -14.49
CA GLY A 7 -12.14 -8.41 -15.82
C GLY A 7 -11.12 -7.27 -15.78
N VAL A 8 -10.28 -7.21 -16.81
CA VAL A 8 -9.25 -6.18 -16.94
C VAL A 8 -9.84 -4.98 -17.66
N LEU A 9 -9.84 -3.83 -16.99
CA LEU A 9 -10.34 -2.57 -17.54
C LEU A 9 -9.27 -1.87 -18.39
N TYR A 10 -8.01 -1.94 -17.96
CA TYR A 10 -6.90 -1.29 -18.65
C TYR A 10 -5.57 -2.00 -18.38
N LYS A 11 -4.67 -1.99 -19.37
CA LYS A 11 -3.27 -2.36 -19.25
C LYS A 11 -2.41 -1.24 -19.84
N GLY A 12 -1.29 -0.95 -19.21
CA GLY A 12 -0.35 0.06 -19.70
C GLY A 12 0.96 0.01 -18.96
N SER A 13 1.79 1.01 -19.17
CA SER A 13 3.05 1.15 -18.44
C SER A 13 3.48 2.61 -18.38
N PHE A 14 4.27 2.96 -17.38
CA PHE A 14 4.95 4.26 -17.28
C PHE A 14 6.33 4.09 -16.65
N CYS A 15 7.16 5.13 -16.69
CA CYS A 15 8.47 5.16 -16.05
C CYS A 15 8.45 6.12 -14.86
N THR A 16 9.05 5.71 -13.75
CA THR A 16 9.17 6.52 -12.52
C THR A 16 10.49 6.16 -11.81
N PRO A 17 11.12 7.09 -11.08
CA PRO A 17 12.24 6.74 -10.23
C PRO A 17 11.79 5.82 -9.09
N ILE A 18 12.56 4.75 -8.85
CA ILE A 18 12.49 3.89 -7.67
C ILE A 18 13.93 3.63 -7.22
N LEU A 19 14.26 3.98 -5.97
CA LEU A 19 15.63 3.97 -5.46
C LEU A 19 16.60 4.79 -6.33
N GLY A 20 16.15 5.93 -6.85
CA GLY A 20 16.93 6.79 -7.74
C GLY A 20 17.15 6.26 -9.16
N VAL A 21 16.62 5.09 -9.52
CA VAL A 21 16.73 4.50 -10.85
C VAL A 21 15.41 4.63 -11.59
N TRP A 22 15.45 5.06 -12.86
CA TRP A 22 14.26 5.07 -13.72
C TRP A 22 13.79 3.65 -13.99
N THR A 23 12.66 3.29 -13.42
CA THR A 23 12.09 1.95 -13.50
C THR A 23 10.80 1.98 -14.32
N LYS A 24 10.69 1.05 -15.28
CA LYS A 24 9.44 0.80 -15.97
C LYS A 24 8.48 0.04 -15.05
N VAL A 25 7.27 0.57 -14.92
CA VAL A 25 6.17 -0.01 -14.16
C VAL A 25 5.09 -0.44 -15.14
N ASP A 26 4.78 -1.72 -15.19
CA ASP A 26 3.66 -2.27 -15.93
C ASP A 26 2.42 -2.28 -15.02
N ILE A 27 1.31 -1.73 -15.50
CA ILE A 27 0.08 -1.57 -14.73
C ILE A 27 -1.09 -2.32 -15.34
N LYS A 28 -1.91 -2.88 -14.46
CA LYS A 28 -3.16 -3.56 -14.78
C LYS A 28 -4.25 -3.02 -13.85
N ILE A 29 -5.25 -2.36 -14.43
CA ILE A 29 -6.43 -1.86 -13.72
C ILE A 29 -7.57 -2.83 -13.98
N LYS A 30 -8.20 -3.32 -12.92
CA LYS A 30 -9.33 -4.25 -12.99
C LYS A 30 -10.67 -3.48 -12.97
N ASN A 31 -11.76 -4.15 -13.33
CA ASN A 31 -13.11 -3.57 -13.37
C ASN A 31 -13.61 -3.07 -12.01
N ASN A 32 -13.13 -3.67 -10.92
CA ASN A 32 -13.36 -3.20 -9.56
C ASN A 32 -12.42 -2.05 -9.14
N TYR A 33 -11.63 -1.48 -10.05
CA TYR A 33 -10.66 -0.41 -9.81
C TYR A 33 -9.45 -0.80 -8.96
N GLU A 34 -9.29 -2.08 -8.65
CA GLU A 34 -8.02 -2.60 -8.14
C GLU A 34 -6.91 -2.38 -9.18
N VAL A 35 -5.76 -1.91 -8.71
CA VAL A 35 -4.57 -1.78 -9.53
C VAL A 35 -3.52 -2.78 -9.07
N VAL A 36 -2.97 -3.50 -10.03
CA VAL A 36 -1.78 -4.32 -9.87
C VAL A 36 -0.68 -3.67 -10.70
N ALA A 37 0.39 -3.24 -10.03
CA ALA A 37 1.53 -2.62 -10.68
C ALA A 37 2.78 -3.48 -10.44
N THR A 38 3.38 -3.98 -11.52
CA THR A 38 4.56 -4.85 -11.50
C THR A 38 5.77 -4.12 -12.05
N PHE A 39 6.91 -4.26 -11.40
CA PHE A 39 8.14 -3.59 -11.79
C PHE A 39 9.37 -4.35 -11.33
N MET A 40 10.49 -4.17 -12.03
CA MET A 40 11.77 -4.76 -11.65
C MET A 40 12.63 -3.74 -10.93
N CYS A 41 13.15 -4.12 -9.76
CA CYS A 41 14.08 -3.29 -8.99
C CYS A 41 15.13 -4.18 -8.33
N GLN A 42 16.40 -3.75 -8.29
CA GLN A 42 17.49 -4.52 -7.68
C GLN A 42 17.58 -6.00 -8.10
N GLY A 43 17.25 -6.31 -9.37
CA GLY A 43 17.28 -7.68 -9.89
C GLY A 43 16.10 -8.57 -9.50
N ALA A 44 15.11 -8.05 -8.77
CA ALA A 44 13.90 -8.76 -8.38
C ALA A 44 12.64 -8.12 -8.95
N MET A 45 11.59 -8.92 -9.13
CA MET A 45 10.28 -8.45 -9.55
C MET A 45 9.42 -8.16 -8.32
N TYR A 46 8.87 -6.94 -8.26
CA TYR A 46 7.98 -6.49 -7.20
C TYR A 46 6.59 -6.21 -7.74
N THR A 47 5.59 -6.35 -6.86
CA THR A 47 4.20 -6.06 -7.18
C THR A 47 3.60 -5.16 -6.10
N PHE A 48 3.05 -4.02 -6.52
CA PHE A 48 2.21 -3.17 -5.69
C PHE A 48 0.75 -3.48 -5.97
N HIS A 49 0.03 -3.90 -4.93
CA HIS A 49 -1.41 -4.15 -4.96
C HIS A 49 -2.15 -2.97 -4.33
N MET A 50 -2.77 -2.14 -5.17
CA MET A 50 -3.52 -0.96 -4.71
C MET A 50 -5.01 -1.30 -4.67
N MET A 51 -5.47 -1.72 -3.50
CA MET A 51 -6.86 -2.14 -3.27
C MET A 51 -7.70 -1.11 -2.49
N LYS A 52 -7.07 -0.05 -1.95
CA LYS A 52 -7.73 0.90 -1.04
C LYS A 52 -8.92 1.64 -1.67
N TRP A 53 -8.81 2.01 -2.93
CA TRP A 53 -9.89 2.65 -3.70
C TRP A 53 -10.69 1.65 -4.56
N ALA A 54 -10.42 0.34 -4.43
CA ALA A 54 -11.16 -0.66 -5.18
C ALA A 54 -12.62 -0.70 -4.70
N LYS A 55 -13.56 -0.83 -5.64
CA LYS A 55 -14.97 -1.09 -5.38
C LYS A 55 -15.10 -2.44 -4.67
N THR A 56 -15.52 -2.42 -3.42
CA THR A 56 -15.89 -3.64 -2.69
C THR A 56 -17.30 -4.04 -3.10
N CYS A 57 -17.47 -5.25 -3.63
CA CYS A 57 -18.79 -5.81 -3.89
C CYS A 57 -19.39 -6.21 -2.54
N GLY A 58 -20.40 -5.51 -2.01
CA GLY A 58 -21.12 -6.03 -0.84
C GLY A 58 -21.97 -5.10 0.04
N THR A 59 -21.82 -3.77 0.00
CA THR A 59 -22.58 -2.91 0.93
C THR A 59 -23.33 -1.80 0.22
N VAL A 60 -24.65 -2.01 0.14
CA VAL A 60 -25.77 -1.07 0.17
C VAL A 60 -25.44 0.40 -0.17
N GLN A 61 -25.97 0.81 -1.33
CA GLN A 61 -26.40 2.11 -1.89
C GLN A 61 -26.34 3.45 -1.10
N ALA A 62 -25.79 3.55 0.12
CA ALA A 62 -25.76 4.80 0.90
C ALA A 62 -24.36 5.29 1.31
N ALA A 63 -23.33 4.42 1.29
CA ALA A 63 -21.95 4.87 1.52
C ALA A 63 -21.31 5.25 0.18
N THR A 64 -20.85 6.50 0.02
CA THR A 64 -19.95 6.89 -1.08
C THR A 64 -18.86 5.83 -1.20
N SER A 65 -18.71 5.22 -2.38
CA SER A 65 -17.74 4.15 -2.55
C SER A 65 -16.34 4.65 -2.17
N SER A 66 -15.46 3.77 -1.69
CA SER A 66 -14.06 4.13 -1.36
C SER A 66 -13.38 4.88 -2.51
N PHE A 67 -13.71 4.51 -3.75
CA PHE A 67 -13.33 5.22 -4.95
C PHE A 67 -13.89 6.64 -5.00
N ASP A 68 -15.19 6.84 -4.78
CA ASP A 68 -15.82 8.17 -4.86
C ASP A 68 -15.24 9.12 -3.80
N TYR A 69 -14.99 8.62 -2.59
CA TYR A 69 -14.30 9.38 -1.55
C TYR A 69 -12.93 9.86 -2.04
N PHE A 70 -12.09 8.93 -2.52
CA PHE A 70 -10.77 9.25 -3.04
C PHE A 70 -10.82 10.22 -4.23
N ALA A 71 -11.71 9.95 -5.20
CA ALA A 71 -11.82 10.75 -6.40
C ALA A 71 -12.34 12.17 -6.10
N ASN A 72 -13.15 12.34 -5.05
CA ASN A 72 -13.57 13.65 -4.56
C ASN A 72 -12.40 14.41 -3.92
N LEU A 73 -11.50 13.74 -3.19
CA LEU A 73 -10.27 14.37 -2.70
C LEU A 73 -9.37 14.85 -3.84
N LEU A 74 -9.21 14.04 -4.89
CA LEU A 74 -8.43 14.43 -6.08
C LEU A 74 -9.08 15.64 -6.78
N MET A 75 -10.39 15.63 -6.99
CA MET A 75 -11.10 16.77 -7.60
C MET A 75 -11.09 18.01 -6.72
N ALA A 76 -11.05 17.87 -5.39
CA ALA A 76 -10.87 19.02 -4.50
C ALA A 76 -9.48 19.63 -4.64
N LYS A 77 -8.44 18.81 -4.79
CA LYS A 77 -7.07 19.26 -5.02
C LYS A 77 -6.87 19.89 -6.41
N PHE A 78 -7.48 19.32 -7.43
CA PHE A 78 -7.35 19.74 -8.83
C PHE A 78 -8.69 20.22 -9.39
N SER A 79 -9.28 21.24 -8.73
CA SER A 79 -10.64 21.72 -9.04
C SER A 79 -10.82 22.24 -10.47
N GLU A 80 -9.75 22.69 -11.11
CA GLU A 80 -9.78 23.22 -12.48
C GLU A 80 -9.71 22.12 -13.56
N ARG A 81 -9.47 20.86 -13.18
CA ARG A 81 -9.26 19.75 -14.12
C ARG A 81 -10.57 19.00 -14.34
N SER A 82 -11.15 19.14 -15.54
CA SER A 82 -12.31 18.37 -15.98
C SER A 82 -12.00 16.89 -16.28
N ASP A 83 -10.73 16.54 -16.49
CA ASP A 83 -10.30 15.17 -16.84
C ASP A 83 -10.51 14.15 -15.70
N PHE A 84 -10.84 14.61 -14.49
CA PHE A 84 -11.06 13.78 -13.30
C PHE A 84 -12.54 13.69 -12.88
N GLY A 85 -13.42 14.43 -13.56
CA GLY A 85 -14.85 14.47 -13.28
C GLY A 85 -15.44 15.87 -13.51
N THR A 86 -16.76 15.92 -13.51
CA THR A 86 -17.51 17.17 -13.68
C THR A 86 -18.41 17.36 -12.48
N LYS A 87 -18.46 18.59 -11.95
CA LYS A 87 -19.43 19.01 -10.94
C LYS A 87 -20.57 19.75 -11.63
N THR A 88 -21.79 19.31 -11.44
CA THR A 88 -23.00 20.02 -11.86
C THR A 88 -23.76 20.44 -10.62
N VAL A 89 -24.24 21.69 -10.59
CA VAL A 89 -25.16 22.15 -9.56
C VAL A 89 -26.55 21.88 -10.08
N GLU A 90 -27.29 21.01 -9.40
CA GLU A 90 -28.68 20.69 -9.72
C GLU A 90 -29.56 21.16 -8.56
N MET A 91 -30.69 21.78 -8.89
CA MET A 91 -31.71 22.13 -7.90
C MET A 91 -32.55 20.89 -7.62
N VAL A 92 -32.45 20.34 -6.41
CA VAL A 92 -33.26 19.21 -5.96
C VAL A 92 -34.07 19.70 -4.76
N ASP A 93 -35.40 19.66 -4.86
CA ASP A 93 -36.35 20.09 -3.82
C ASP A 93 -36.11 21.53 -3.30
N GLY A 94 -35.68 22.44 -4.18
CA GLY A 94 -35.42 23.84 -3.84
C GLY A 94 -34.09 24.10 -3.14
N ALA A 95 -33.24 23.07 -2.97
CA ALA A 95 -31.87 23.20 -2.49
C ALA A 95 -30.87 22.97 -3.62
N GLU A 96 -29.80 23.76 -3.64
CA GLU A 96 -28.67 23.54 -4.55
C GLU A 96 -27.88 22.31 -4.08
N VAL A 97 -27.90 21.26 -4.88
CA VAL A 97 -27.12 20.04 -4.65
C VAL A 97 -26.02 19.97 -5.69
N THR A 98 -24.77 19.92 -5.22
CA THR A 98 -23.62 19.66 -6.12
C THR A 98 -23.51 18.17 -6.38
N ILE A 99 -23.76 17.76 -7.62
CA ILE A 99 -23.62 16.39 -8.08
C ILE A 99 -22.30 16.24 -8.81
N THR A 100 -21.53 15.22 -8.43
CA THR A 100 -20.29 14.86 -9.13
C THR A 100 -20.53 13.68 -10.03
N ARG A 101 -20.24 13.82 -11.32
CA ARG A 101 -20.35 12.76 -12.32
C ARG A 101 -18.98 12.47 -12.93
N ARG A 102 -18.74 11.19 -13.25
CA ARG A 102 -17.51 10.73 -13.91
C ARG A 102 -17.82 9.76 -15.04
N THR A 103 -17.25 10.01 -16.22
CA THR A 103 -17.25 9.06 -17.33
C THR A 103 -16.29 7.91 -17.06
N PRO A 104 -16.41 6.77 -17.76
CA PRO A 104 -15.46 5.67 -17.64
C PRO A 104 -13.99 6.09 -17.91
N GLU A 105 -13.78 7.03 -18.83
CA GLU A 105 -12.46 7.59 -19.14
C GLU A 105 -11.91 8.44 -17.99
N GLN A 106 -12.74 9.32 -17.42
CA GLN A 106 -12.34 10.14 -16.27
C GLN A 106 -11.98 9.25 -15.06
N ILE A 107 -12.72 8.16 -14.83
CA ILE A 107 -12.39 7.17 -13.80
C ILE A 107 -11.01 6.55 -14.06
N LEU A 108 -10.71 6.16 -15.30
CA LEU A 108 -9.39 5.65 -15.65
C LEU A 108 -8.29 6.69 -15.45
N ASN A 109 -8.54 7.95 -15.80
CA ASN A 109 -7.57 9.04 -15.61
C ASN A 109 -7.26 9.28 -14.12
N VAL A 110 -8.29 9.28 -13.26
CA VAL A 110 -8.14 9.34 -11.80
C VAL A 110 -7.21 8.23 -11.31
N ILE A 111 -7.48 6.97 -11.69
CA ILE A 111 -6.73 5.81 -11.20
C ILE A 111 -5.29 5.81 -11.75
N LYS A 112 -5.09 6.12 -13.04
CA LYS A 112 -3.76 6.20 -13.66
C LYS A 112 -2.89 7.26 -12.98
N TYR A 113 -3.44 8.46 -12.80
CA TYR A 113 -2.73 9.56 -12.16
C TYR A 113 -2.39 9.23 -10.69
N ALA A 114 -3.37 8.72 -9.94
CA ALA A 114 -3.16 8.28 -8.57
C ALA A 114 -2.06 7.21 -8.45
N THR A 115 -2.05 6.26 -9.39
CA THR A 115 -1.04 5.20 -9.43
C THR A 115 0.36 5.80 -9.58
N MET A 116 0.56 6.74 -10.50
CA MET A 116 1.85 7.42 -10.66
C MET A 116 2.26 8.16 -9.38
N GLU A 117 1.34 8.92 -8.79
CA GLU A 117 1.60 9.67 -7.54
C GLU A 117 1.93 8.76 -6.35
N VAL A 118 1.36 7.55 -6.29
CA VAL A 118 1.74 6.54 -5.28
C VAL A 118 3.21 6.13 -5.44
N PHE A 119 3.69 5.93 -6.68
CA PHE A 119 5.10 5.62 -6.92
C PHE A 119 6.01 6.80 -6.59
N THR A 120 5.63 8.03 -6.98
CA THR A 120 6.38 9.24 -6.61
C THR A 120 6.46 9.41 -5.09
N CYS A 121 5.35 9.21 -4.37
CA CYS A 121 5.32 9.26 -2.92
C CYS A 121 6.18 8.16 -2.29
N THR A 122 6.13 6.95 -2.85
CA THR A 122 6.97 5.83 -2.43
C THR A 122 8.46 6.19 -2.53
N GLU A 123 8.89 6.78 -3.65
CA GLU A 123 10.27 7.24 -3.82
C GLU A 123 10.66 8.29 -2.78
N CYS A 124 9.80 9.26 -2.49
CA CYS A 124 10.05 10.25 -1.44
C CYS A 124 10.22 9.60 -0.05
N ILE A 125 9.39 8.60 0.29
CA ILE A 125 9.51 7.84 1.54
C ILE A 125 10.85 7.11 1.59
N ILE A 126 11.20 6.40 0.51
CA ILE A 126 12.44 5.65 0.39
C ILE A 126 13.66 6.56 0.59
N GLN A 127 13.71 7.69 -0.13
CA GLN A 127 14.83 8.63 -0.06
C GLN A 127 14.98 9.25 1.34
N LYS A 128 13.86 9.55 2.00
CA LYS A 128 13.84 10.22 3.30
C LYS A 128 14.20 9.29 4.45
N TYR A 129 13.61 8.10 4.52
CA TYR A 129 13.76 7.20 5.68
C TYR A 129 14.81 6.10 5.46
N ARG A 130 15.17 5.81 4.20
CA ARG A 130 16.24 4.88 3.80
C ARG A 130 16.15 3.51 4.48
N ARG A 131 16.87 3.31 5.59
CA ARG A 131 16.91 2.06 6.35
C ARG A 131 15.64 1.80 7.16
N SER A 132 14.91 2.86 7.53
CA SER A 132 13.70 2.79 8.37
C SER A 132 12.41 2.94 7.56
N VAL A 133 12.44 2.64 6.26
CA VAL A 133 11.29 2.77 5.37
C VAL A 133 10.13 1.89 5.83
N LEU A 134 10.42 0.63 6.18
CA LEU A 134 9.38 -0.31 6.59
C LEU A 134 8.75 0.08 7.93
N ASP A 135 9.58 0.43 8.94
CA ASP A 135 9.09 0.89 10.25
C ASP A 135 8.20 2.13 10.11
N TYR A 136 8.63 3.08 9.28
CA TYR A 136 7.85 4.27 8.97
C TYR A 136 6.53 3.92 8.28
N ALA A 137 6.56 3.06 7.26
CA ALA A 137 5.38 2.65 6.53
C ALA A 137 4.35 1.96 7.44
N VAL A 138 4.81 1.09 8.34
CA VAL A 138 3.97 0.41 9.33
C VAL A 138 3.38 1.41 10.32
N PHE A 139 4.19 2.30 10.89
CA PHE A 139 3.75 3.33 11.83
C PHE A 139 2.69 4.24 11.21
N HIS A 140 2.95 4.76 10.01
CA HIS A 140 2.02 5.67 9.33
C HIS A 140 0.77 4.94 8.85
N ARG A 141 0.86 3.67 8.45
CA ARG A 141 -0.33 2.88 8.11
C ARG A 141 -1.27 2.71 9.31
N ALA A 142 -0.74 2.57 10.52
CA ALA A 142 -1.54 2.37 11.74
C ALA A 142 -2.14 3.68 12.29
N ARG A 143 -1.47 4.82 12.11
CA ARG A 143 -1.82 6.09 12.77
C ARG A 143 -2.10 7.26 11.82
N GLY A 144 -1.86 7.08 10.52
CA GLY A 144 -1.97 8.11 9.52
C GLY A 144 -3.41 8.55 9.28
N LYS A 145 -3.61 9.87 9.15
CA LYS A 145 -4.87 10.45 8.65
C LYS A 145 -4.97 10.23 7.14
N HIS A 146 -6.17 10.34 6.58
CA HIS A 146 -6.43 10.20 5.14
C HIS A 146 -7.56 11.14 4.67
N ASN A 147 -7.60 12.34 5.26
CA ASN A 147 -8.65 13.33 5.02
C ASN A 147 -8.32 14.26 3.85
N THR A 148 -7.06 14.33 3.44
CA THR A 148 -6.61 15.06 2.24
C THR A 148 -6.12 14.09 1.18
N TYR A 149 -6.03 14.57 -0.07
CA TYR A 149 -5.50 13.79 -1.17
C TYR A 149 -4.07 13.27 -0.88
N GLU A 150 -3.18 14.15 -0.41
CA GLU A 150 -1.78 13.81 -0.10
C GLU A 150 -1.72 12.73 0.97
N GLN A 151 -2.52 12.88 2.02
CA GLN A 151 -2.59 11.90 3.11
C GLN A 151 -3.09 10.55 2.62
N TYR A 152 -4.05 10.54 1.70
CA TYR A 152 -4.58 9.32 1.10
C TYR A 152 -3.52 8.63 0.22
N ILE A 153 -2.85 9.36 -0.68
CA ILE A 153 -1.76 8.82 -1.51
C ILE A 153 -0.64 8.27 -0.64
N HIS A 154 -0.26 9.01 0.41
CA HIS A 154 0.73 8.57 1.38
C HIS A 154 0.32 7.26 2.06
N LEU A 155 -0.93 7.16 2.52
CA LEU A 155 -1.46 5.93 3.12
C LEU A 155 -1.36 4.74 2.15
N VAL A 156 -1.69 4.94 0.88
CA VAL A 156 -1.60 3.89 -0.15
C VAL A 156 -0.14 3.51 -0.42
N ALA A 157 0.77 4.48 -0.53
CA ALA A 157 2.20 4.23 -0.69
C ALA A 157 2.77 3.41 0.48
N CYS A 158 2.48 3.80 1.73
CA CYS A 158 2.87 3.03 2.91
C CYS A 158 2.27 1.62 2.91
N HIS A 159 1.01 1.48 2.48
CA HIS A 159 0.39 0.16 2.36
C HIS A 159 1.13 -0.72 1.35
N CYS A 160 1.47 -0.19 0.17
CA CYS A 160 2.25 -0.89 -0.85
C CYS A 160 3.64 -1.27 -0.34
N LEU A 161 4.36 -0.35 0.31
CA LEU A 161 5.67 -0.62 0.90
C LEU A 161 5.63 -1.70 1.99
N THR A 162 4.57 -1.74 2.79
CA THR A 162 4.43 -2.73 3.87
C THR A 162 4.14 -4.13 3.35
N HIS A 163 3.38 -4.26 2.24
CA HIS A 163 2.93 -5.56 1.72
C HIS A 163 3.74 -6.02 0.51
N SER A 164 4.68 -5.20 0.04
CA SER A 164 5.70 -5.64 -0.90
C SER A 164 6.88 -6.14 -0.09
N ASN A 165 7.46 -7.27 -0.49
CA ASN A 165 8.72 -7.77 0.07
C ASN A 165 9.91 -6.89 -0.40
N PHE A 166 9.71 -5.59 -0.55
CA PHE A 166 10.61 -4.65 -1.22
C PHE A 166 11.98 -4.52 -0.56
N HIS A 167 12.06 -4.68 0.75
CA HIS A 167 13.31 -4.61 1.52
C HIS A 167 13.83 -5.96 2.02
N ALA A 168 13.09 -7.04 1.78
CA ALA A 168 13.48 -8.40 2.16
C ALA A 168 12.97 -9.40 1.10
N PRO A 169 13.41 -9.29 -0.17
CA PRO A 169 13.02 -10.25 -1.18
C PRO A 169 13.54 -11.63 -0.78
N ASN A 170 12.63 -12.60 -0.68
CA ASN A 170 12.91 -14.01 -0.36
C ASN A 170 13.28 -14.34 1.09
N VAL A 171 13.03 -13.44 2.05
CA VAL A 171 13.09 -13.81 3.47
C VAL A 171 11.73 -14.37 3.88
N ASP A 172 11.70 -15.66 4.20
CA ASP A 172 10.59 -16.26 4.93
C ASP A 172 10.71 -15.83 6.40
N TYR A 173 9.61 -15.34 6.98
CA TYR A 173 9.54 -14.96 8.39
C TYR A 173 8.68 -15.99 9.11
N PRO A 174 9.20 -17.20 9.39
CA PRO A 174 8.46 -18.17 10.17
C PRO A 174 8.14 -17.57 11.54
N LEU A 175 6.94 -17.85 12.04
CA LEU A 175 6.57 -17.47 13.39
C LEU A 175 7.57 -18.12 14.36
N VAL A 176 8.33 -17.30 15.07
CA VAL A 176 9.17 -17.77 16.17
C VAL A 176 8.25 -18.01 17.36
N ASP A 177 7.87 -19.27 17.55
CA ASP A 177 7.05 -19.68 18.68
C ASP A 177 7.96 -19.86 19.90
N PHE A 178 7.91 -18.92 20.85
CA PHE A 178 8.75 -18.94 22.04
C PHE A 178 8.26 -19.92 23.11
N CYS A 179 7.09 -20.54 22.91
CA CYS A 179 6.32 -21.21 23.96
C CYS A 179 5.87 -22.62 23.58
N ILE A 180 6.69 -23.39 22.87
CA ILE A 180 6.34 -24.80 22.59
C ILE A 180 6.55 -25.65 23.85
N ASP A 181 7.53 -25.30 24.70
CA ASP A 181 7.84 -26.00 25.94
C ASP A 181 7.99 -25.00 27.10
N GLU A 182 7.49 -25.35 28.30
CA GLU A 182 7.76 -24.58 29.51
C GLU A 182 9.28 -24.53 29.75
N GLN A 183 9.84 -23.32 29.74
CA GLN A 183 11.25 -23.15 30.08
C GLN A 183 11.45 -23.46 31.56
N VAL A 184 12.29 -24.44 31.85
CA VAL A 184 12.72 -24.73 33.22
C VAL A 184 13.37 -23.48 33.79
N PHE A 185 12.90 -23.04 34.95
CA PHE A 185 13.46 -21.91 35.67
C PHE A 185 14.98 -22.08 35.80
N ARG A 186 15.73 -21.06 35.36
CA ARG A 186 17.20 -21.02 35.38
C ARG A 186 17.70 -20.24 36.59
N PRO A 187 17.89 -20.87 37.76
CA PRO A 187 18.38 -20.18 38.96
C PRO A 187 19.80 -19.62 38.79
N ASP A 188 20.59 -20.18 37.86
CA ASP A 188 21.90 -19.69 37.45
C ASP A 188 21.85 -18.30 36.79
N ALA A 189 20.71 -17.93 36.18
CA ALA A 189 20.50 -16.58 35.65
C ALA A 189 20.40 -15.52 36.76
N LEU A 190 20.06 -15.91 37.99
CA LEU A 190 19.98 -15.00 39.13
C LEU A 190 21.32 -14.82 39.84
N THR A 191 22.20 -15.81 39.76
CA THR A 191 23.48 -15.82 40.47
C THR A 191 24.66 -15.44 39.58
N GLY A 192 24.48 -15.41 38.26
CA GLY A 192 25.54 -15.08 37.29
C GLY A 192 26.63 -16.14 37.18
N MET A 193 26.48 -17.28 37.86
CA MET A 193 27.43 -18.40 37.82
C MET A 193 26.94 -19.43 36.81
N VAL A 194 27.36 -19.27 35.56
CA VAL A 194 27.17 -20.30 34.55
C VAL A 194 28.18 -21.41 34.84
N ALA A 195 27.72 -22.56 35.34
CA ALA A 195 28.55 -23.75 35.36
C ALA A 195 28.85 -24.12 33.91
N VAL A 196 30.12 -24.03 33.51
CA VAL A 196 30.58 -24.47 32.19
C VAL A 196 30.27 -25.96 32.09
N PRO A 197 29.55 -26.42 31.06
CA PRO A 197 29.29 -27.84 30.90
C PRO A 197 30.61 -28.58 30.72
N GLU A 198 30.82 -29.66 31.47
CA GLU A 198 32.03 -30.50 31.47
C GLU A 198 32.40 -31.04 30.08
N SER A 199 31.47 -31.01 29.11
CA SER A 199 31.72 -31.40 27.72
C SER A 199 32.59 -30.40 26.93
N ALA A 200 32.95 -29.24 27.49
CA ALA A 200 33.80 -28.25 26.83
C ALA A 200 35.31 -28.41 27.15
N VAL A 201 35.69 -29.38 27.97
CA VAL A 201 37.10 -29.73 28.21
C VAL A 201 37.44 -30.93 27.35
N GLN A 202 37.71 -30.70 26.06
CA GLN A 202 38.53 -31.64 25.29
C GLN A 202 39.99 -31.33 25.66
N GLU A 203 40.61 -32.28 26.36
CA GLU A 203 42.03 -32.30 26.68
C GLU A 203 42.84 -32.22 25.38
N GLU A 204 43.67 -31.17 25.26
CA GLU A 204 44.83 -31.19 24.37
C GLU A 204 45.87 -32.14 24.97
N GLU A 205 46.09 -33.29 24.33
CA GLU A 205 47.38 -34.00 24.33
C GLU A 205 47.62 -34.65 22.95
#